data_AF-A0A961ET70-F1
#
_entry.id   AF-A0A961ET70-F1
#
_cell.length_a   1.000
_cell.length_b   1.000
_cell.length_c   1.000
_cell.angle_alpha   90.00
_cell.angle_beta   90.00
_cell.angle_gamma   90.00
#
_symmetry.space_group_name_H-M   'P 1'
#
loop_
_entity.id
_entity.type
_entity.pdbx_description
1 polymer ?
#
loop_
_entity_poly.entity_id
_entity_poly.type
_entity_poly.pdbx_seq_one_letter_code
_entity_poly.pdbx_strand_id
1 'polypeptide(L)'
;MEAHLLFPAGIYPILDVDACNARNVHPARLVKLWKSLGWGPYQLRAKQFHAGEYIELAEKLQEAWSAAPSGKEANRWMDRPCIIANDFIDAAWHRSDLFCGVHCGQSDARKMGNREKEQIHQIREVGGICGFSTHSEEEFRIAISDSRWSYVALGPVFSTNSKTHSSDQSDALGIEATGRILEKNWREASDLAAVVIGGLDLDRYQECRRSWNVRPIPAMIAAVIDESSCRRLADGPLQGVA
;
A
#
# COMPACT_ATOMS: atom_id res chain seq x y z
N MET A 1 8.34 -20.22 -1.00
CA MET A 1 8.96 -18.89 -1.17
C MET A 1 8.33 -18.03 -0.10
N GLU A 2 9.08 -17.61 0.90
CA GLU A 2 8.52 -16.95 2.09
C GLU A 2 7.78 -15.65 1.73
N ALA A 3 6.55 -15.47 2.20
CA ALA A 3 5.70 -14.35 1.79
C ALA A 3 6.17 -12.96 2.25
N HIS A 4 7.02 -12.89 3.28
CA HIS A 4 7.71 -11.65 3.64
C HIS A 4 8.69 -11.17 2.55
N LEU A 5 9.01 -12.01 1.55
CA LEU A 5 9.83 -11.63 0.38
C LEU A 5 9.02 -10.97 -0.76
N LEU A 6 7.69 -10.85 -0.62
CA LEU A 6 6.79 -10.32 -1.68
C LEU A 6 6.26 -8.92 -1.42
N PHE A 7 6.33 -8.40 -0.20
CA PHE A 7 5.72 -7.13 0.20
C PHE A 7 6.78 -6.21 0.84
N PRO A 8 6.68 -4.85 0.76
CA PRO A 8 7.77 -3.98 1.18
C PRO A 8 8.16 -4.21 2.64
N ALA A 9 9.46 -4.39 2.89
CA ALA A 9 10.01 -4.33 4.24
C ALA A 9 9.90 -2.89 4.77
N GLY A 10 9.57 -2.74 6.05
CA GLY A 10 9.46 -1.43 6.69
C GLY A 10 8.11 -0.74 6.48
N ILE A 11 7.95 0.05 5.42
CA ILE A 11 6.77 0.92 5.19
C ILE A 11 6.21 0.65 3.80
N TYR A 12 4.89 0.72 3.66
CA TYR A 12 4.19 0.72 2.38
C TYR A 12 3.75 2.14 1.99
N PRO A 13 4.48 2.85 1.10
CA PRO A 13 4.12 4.21 0.72
C PRO A 13 2.92 4.22 -0.22
N ILE A 14 2.00 5.17 -0.01
CA ILE A 14 0.88 5.42 -0.91
C ILE A 14 1.02 6.83 -1.47
N LEU A 15 1.24 6.90 -2.78
CA LEU A 15 1.27 8.12 -3.56
C LEU A 15 -0.17 8.52 -3.92
N ASP A 16 -0.73 9.39 -3.09
CA ASP A 16 -2.05 9.96 -3.32
C ASP A 16 -1.93 11.28 -4.09
N VAL A 17 -2.43 11.30 -5.32
CA VAL A 17 -2.32 12.47 -6.23
C VAL A 17 -3.09 13.67 -5.67
N ASP A 18 -4.27 13.46 -5.09
CA ASP A 18 -5.08 14.53 -4.52
C ASP A 18 -4.36 15.15 -3.31
N ALA A 19 -3.75 14.32 -2.46
CA ALA A 19 -2.96 14.78 -1.33
C ALA A 19 -1.68 15.52 -1.77
N CYS A 20 -1.02 15.06 -2.83
CA CYS A 20 0.12 15.76 -3.42
C CYS A 20 -0.27 17.15 -3.93
N ASN A 21 -1.37 17.24 -4.68
CA ASN A 21 -1.90 18.50 -5.20
C ASN A 21 -2.27 19.47 -4.07
N ALA A 22 -2.98 18.98 -3.05
CA ALA A 22 -3.38 19.78 -1.90
C ALA A 22 -2.18 20.36 -1.11
N ARG A 23 -1.01 19.72 -1.17
CA ARG A 23 0.22 20.17 -0.50
C ARG A 23 1.25 20.78 -1.46
N ASN A 24 0.90 20.96 -2.74
CA ASN A 24 1.81 21.43 -3.78
C ASN A 24 3.12 20.63 -3.85
N VAL A 25 3.02 19.31 -3.74
CA VAL A 25 4.16 18.37 -3.82
C VAL A 25 4.16 17.68 -5.17
N HIS A 26 5.30 17.69 -5.86
CA HIS A 26 5.44 17.03 -7.15
C HIS A 26 5.63 15.51 -6.99
N PRO A 27 4.73 14.66 -7.51
CA PRO A 27 4.78 13.20 -7.30
C PRO A 27 6.13 12.54 -7.67
N ALA A 28 6.71 12.93 -8.81
CA ALA A 28 8.02 12.39 -9.24
C ALA A 28 9.17 12.65 -8.24
N ARG A 29 9.11 13.74 -7.46
CA ARG A 29 10.13 14.02 -6.43
C ARG A 29 10.03 13.02 -5.28
N LEU A 30 8.82 12.66 -4.87
CA LEU A 30 8.58 11.69 -3.81
C LEU A 30 9.04 10.30 -4.22
N VAL A 31 8.68 9.86 -5.42
CA VAL A 31 9.08 8.54 -5.93
C VAL A 31 10.60 8.41 -6.02
N LYS A 32 11.30 9.45 -6.47
CA LYS A 32 12.78 9.49 -6.47
C LYS A 32 13.35 9.43 -5.05
N LEU A 33 12.76 10.17 -4.11
CA LEU A 33 13.15 10.14 -2.70
C LEU A 33 12.97 8.74 -2.11
N TRP A 34 11.79 8.14 -2.26
CA TRP A 34 11.51 6.79 -1.76
C TRP A 34 12.48 5.74 -2.31
N LYS A 35 12.80 5.80 -3.62
CA LYS A 35 13.84 4.93 -4.20
C LYS A 35 15.21 5.11 -3.53
N SER A 36 15.63 6.36 -3.32
CA SER A 36 16.90 6.68 -2.66
C SER A 36 16.94 6.21 -1.20
N LEU A 37 15.77 6.07 -0.56
CA LEU A 37 15.61 5.56 0.80
C LEU A 37 15.44 4.02 0.84
N GLY A 38 15.42 3.33 -0.30
CA GLY A 38 15.22 1.88 -0.32
C GLY A 38 13.77 1.43 -0.20
N TRP A 39 12.78 2.33 -0.35
CA TRP A 39 11.36 2.00 -0.17
C TRP A 39 10.70 1.60 -1.47
N GLY A 40 10.00 0.47 -1.49
CA GLY A 40 9.24 0.01 -2.65
C GLY A 40 8.76 -1.43 -2.48
N PRO A 41 7.64 -1.82 -3.12
CA PRO A 41 6.81 -1.04 -4.05
C PRO A 41 5.99 0.04 -3.33
N TYR A 42 5.38 0.93 -4.11
CA TYR A 42 4.43 1.93 -3.62
C TYR A 42 3.10 1.83 -4.36
N GLN A 43 2.03 2.31 -3.72
CA GLN A 43 0.72 2.38 -4.35
C GLN A 43 0.54 3.71 -5.08
N LEU A 44 0.01 3.69 -6.30
CA LEU A 44 -0.45 4.90 -7.00
C LEU A 44 -1.97 5.05 -6.81
N ARG A 45 -2.40 6.08 -6.09
CA ARG A 45 -3.82 6.40 -5.85
C ARG A 45 -4.19 7.71 -6.54
N ALA A 46 -5.06 7.64 -7.55
CA ALA A 46 -5.55 8.78 -8.31
C ALA A 46 -7.03 8.59 -8.65
N LYS A 47 -7.92 8.86 -7.69
CA LYS A 47 -9.36 8.53 -7.80
C LYS A 47 -10.13 9.33 -8.85
N GLN A 48 -9.62 10.50 -9.22
CA GLN A 48 -10.24 11.38 -10.21
C GLN A 48 -9.82 11.07 -11.65
N PHE A 49 -8.85 10.17 -11.83
CA PHE A 49 -8.26 9.93 -13.14
C PHE A 49 -9.07 8.90 -13.91
N HIS A 50 -9.07 9.02 -15.23
CA HIS A 50 -9.50 7.95 -16.13
C HIS A 50 -8.32 7.02 -16.42
N ALA A 51 -8.58 5.84 -16.99
CA ALA A 51 -7.54 4.83 -17.26
C ALA A 51 -6.35 5.36 -18.09
N GLY A 52 -6.61 6.19 -19.11
CA GLY A 52 -5.55 6.77 -19.94
C GLY A 52 -4.61 7.68 -19.16
N GLU A 53 -5.16 8.65 -18.43
CA GLU A 53 -4.36 9.56 -17.58
C GLU A 53 -3.61 8.81 -16.47
N TYR A 54 -4.24 7.77 -15.92
CA TYR A 54 -3.62 6.93 -14.88
C TYR A 54 -2.36 6.23 -15.41
N ILE A 55 -2.44 5.66 -16.63
CA ILE A 55 -1.31 5.02 -17.30
C ILE A 55 -0.23 6.05 -17.66
N GLU A 56 -0.59 7.19 -18.24
CA GLU A 56 0.37 8.25 -18.57
C GLU A 56 1.12 8.76 -17.33
N LEU A 57 0.43 8.89 -16.20
CA LEU A 57 1.07 9.25 -14.94
C LEU A 57 1.99 8.13 -14.45
N ALA A 58 1.55 6.87 -14.50
CA ALA A 58 2.37 5.72 -14.11
C ALA A 58 3.67 5.62 -14.94
N GLU A 59 3.61 5.88 -16.24
CA GLU A 59 4.79 5.92 -17.13
C GLU A 59 5.80 6.98 -16.70
N LYS A 60 5.33 8.22 -16.47
CA LYS A 60 6.18 9.32 -15.97
C LYS A 60 6.82 9.00 -14.61
N LEU A 61 6.07 8.35 -13.73
CA LEU A 61 6.56 7.95 -12.41
C LEU A 61 7.57 6.80 -12.50
N GLN A 62 7.35 5.83 -13.39
CA GLN A 62 8.29 4.74 -13.63
C GLN A 62 9.59 5.25 -14.27
N GLU A 63 9.53 6.23 -15.18
CA GLU A 63 10.71 6.92 -15.70
C GLU A 63 11.47 7.63 -14.58
N ALA A 64 10.76 8.39 -13.73
CA ALA A 64 11.34 9.05 -12.58
C ALA A 64 11.99 8.08 -11.58
N TRP A 65 11.34 6.95 -11.30
CA TRP A 65 11.89 5.86 -10.50
C TRP A 65 13.15 5.30 -11.14
N SER A 66 13.11 4.94 -12.42
CA SER A 66 14.24 4.35 -13.14
C SER A 66 15.47 5.27 -13.16
N ALA A 67 15.25 6.57 -13.33
CA ALA A 67 16.31 7.58 -13.33
C ALA A 67 16.88 7.94 -11.94
N ALA A 68 16.21 7.57 -10.85
CA ALA A 68 16.70 7.86 -9.50
C ALA A 68 17.82 6.89 -9.08
N PRO A 69 18.81 7.36 -8.29
CA PRO A 69 19.80 6.48 -7.70
C PRO A 69 19.12 5.51 -6.73
N SER A 70 19.56 4.25 -6.77
CA SER A 70 19.14 3.26 -5.78
C SER A 70 19.78 3.58 -4.43
N GLY A 71 19.00 3.41 -3.35
CA GLY A 71 19.51 3.54 -1.98
C GLY A 71 20.58 2.50 -1.63
N LYS A 72 21.20 2.65 -0.45
CA LYS A 72 22.26 1.74 0.04
C LYS A 72 21.79 0.30 0.26
N GLU A 73 20.51 0.11 0.53
CA GLU A 73 19.87 -1.20 0.66
C GLU A 73 18.98 -1.44 -0.56
N ALA A 74 19.54 -2.11 -1.57
CA ALA A 74 18.78 -2.49 -2.75
C ALA A 74 17.70 -3.51 -2.37
N ASN A 75 16.43 -3.17 -2.59
CA ASN A 75 15.35 -4.14 -2.53
C ASN A 75 15.03 -4.69 -3.94
N ARG A 76 14.28 -5.78 -4.03
CA ARG A 76 13.94 -6.45 -5.31
C ARG A 76 13.16 -5.59 -6.32
N TRP A 77 12.68 -4.42 -5.91
CA TRP A 77 11.87 -3.51 -6.73
C TRP A 77 12.71 -2.40 -7.39
N MET A 78 14.02 -2.33 -7.12
CA MET A 78 14.90 -1.30 -7.68
C MET A 78 15.02 -1.38 -9.22
N ASP A 79 14.99 -2.60 -9.76
CA ASP A 79 15.16 -2.89 -11.20
C ASP A 79 13.88 -3.43 -11.84
N ARG A 80 12.73 -3.23 -11.19
CA ARG A 80 11.43 -3.78 -11.63
C ARG A 80 10.37 -2.69 -11.60
N PRO A 81 9.20 -2.94 -12.22
CA PRO A 81 8.00 -2.18 -11.93
C PRO A 81 7.76 -2.15 -10.42
N CYS A 82 7.47 -0.98 -9.88
CA CYS A 82 7.35 -0.76 -8.43
C CYS A 82 6.00 -0.17 -8.03
N ILE A 83 5.06 -0.09 -8.99
CA ILE A 83 3.76 0.54 -8.83
C ILE A 83 2.69 -0.52 -8.59
N ILE A 84 1.98 -0.40 -7.46
CA ILE A 84 0.73 -1.11 -7.20
C ILE A 84 -0.43 -0.19 -7.62
N ALA A 85 -1.24 -0.63 -8.57
CA ALA A 85 -2.36 0.17 -9.06
C ALA A 85 -3.52 0.17 -8.05
N ASN A 86 -4.03 1.33 -7.62
CA ASN A 86 -5.21 1.40 -6.76
C ASN A 86 -6.49 1.47 -7.60
N ASP A 87 -7.34 0.44 -7.53
CA ASP A 87 -8.64 0.30 -8.19
C ASP A 87 -8.62 0.19 -9.73
N PHE A 88 -7.46 0.33 -10.38
CA PHE A 88 -7.30 0.16 -11.84
C PHE A 88 -6.86 -1.27 -12.23
N ILE A 89 -7.72 -2.26 -11.98
CA ILE A 89 -7.44 -3.69 -12.24
C ILE A 89 -7.08 -3.95 -13.71
N ASP A 90 -7.88 -3.45 -14.65
CA ASP A 90 -7.64 -3.62 -16.10
C ASP A 90 -6.27 -3.06 -16.51
N ALA A 91 -5.88 -1.89 -15.99
CA ALA A 91 -4.59 -1.28 -16.31
C ALA A 91 -3.42 -2.12 -15.75
N ALA A 92 -3.54 -2.57 -14.51
CA ALA A 92 -2.53 -3.43 -13.89
C ALA A 92 -2.34 -4.75 -14.65
N TRP A 93 -3.44 -5.34 -15.14
CA TRP A 93 -3.44 -6.58 -15.88
C TRP A 93 -2.82 -6.42 -17.28
N HIS A 94 -3.17 -5.36 -18.01
CA HIS A 94 -2.67 -5.11 -19.36
C HIS A 94 -1.24 -4.55 -19.42
N ARG A 95 -0.76 -3.88 -18.36
CA ARG A 95 0.54 -3.20 -18.31
C ARG A 95 1.41 -3.72 -17.18
N SER A 96 1.69 -5.03 -17.19
CA SER A 96 2.60 -5.67 -16.24
C SER A 96 4.06 -5.20 -16.36
N ASP A 97 4.40 -4.48 -17.44
CA ASP A 97 5.65 -3.73 -17.61
C ASP A 97 5.72 -2.45 -16.77
N LEU A 98 4.57 -1.93 -16.28
CA LEU A 98 4.48 -0.74 -15.43
C LEU A 98 4.03 -1.04 -14.01
N PHE A 99 3.14 -2.01 -13.85
CA PHE A 99 2.53 -2.33 -12.56
C PHE A 99 3.03 -3.67 -12.04
N CYS A 100 3.44 -3.69 -10.77
CA CYS A 100 3.78 -4.93 -10.07
C CYS A 100 2.60 -5.56 -9.34
N GLY A 101 1.42 -4.93 -9.40
CA GLY A 101 0.28 -5.37 -8.64
C GLY A 101 -0.92 -4.43 -8.68
N VAL A 102 -1.95 -4.81 -7.93
CA VAL A 102 -3.20 -4.06 -7.75
C VAL A 102 -3.62 -4.05 -6.29
N HIS A 103 -4.22 -2.95 -5.86
CA HIS A 103 -4.94 -2.82 -4.60
C HIS A 103 -6.41 -2.50 -4.90
N CYS A 104 -7.33 -3.20 -4.24
CA CYS A 104 -8.77 -3.01 -4.42
C CYS A 104 -9.41 -2.45 -3.15
N GLY A 105 -10.21 -1.40 -3.31
CA GLY A 105 -11.14 -0.89 -2.31
C GLY A 105 -12.39 -1.75 -2.17
N GLN A 106 -13.15 -1.50 -1.09
CA GLN A 106 -14.44 -2.17 -0.82
C GLN A 106 -15.49 -1.87 -1.89
N SER A 107 -15.52 -0.63 -2.40
CA SER A 107 -16.42 -0.20 -3.48
C SER A 107 -16.25 -1.06 -4.74
N ASP A 108 -15.01 -1.33 -5.09
CA ASP A 108 -14.63 -2.00 -6.34
C ASP A 108 -14.84 -3.50 -6.20
N ALA A 109 -14.52 -4.09 -5.05
CA ALA A 109 -14.85 -5.50 -4.77
C ALA A 109 -16.35 -5.79 -4.85
N ARG A 110 -17.23 -4.87 -4.44
CA ARG A 110 -18.69 -5.05 -4.55
C ARG A 110 -19.18 -5.02 -6.01
N LYS A 111 -18.47 -4.32 -6.90
CA LYS A 111 -18.79 -4.23 -8.33
C LYS A 111 -18.09 -5.29 -9.17
N MET A 112 -17.10 -5.98 -8.58
CA MET A 112 -16.23 -6.93 -9.24
C MET A 112 -17.01 -8.13 -9.80
N GLY A 113 -17.03 -8.25 -11.13
CA GLY A 113 -17.56 -9.41 -11.83
C GLY A 113 -16.56 -10.54 -11.90
N ASN A 114 -16.91 -11.61 -12.62
CA ASN A 114 -16.01 -12.77 -12.79
C ASN A 114 -14.73 -12.40 -13.56
N ARG A 115 -14.81 -11.45 -14.49
CA ARG A 115 -13.67 -10.99 -15.28
C ARG A 115 -12.60 -10.37 -14.39
N GLU A 116 -12.97 -9.42 -13.55
CA GLU A 116 -12.01 -8.72 -12.68
C GLU A 116 -11.41 -9.67 -11.64
N LYS A 117 -12.20 -10.64 -11.14
CA LYS A 117 -11.69 -11.69 -10.24
C LYS A 117 -10.64 -12.56 -10.92
N GLU A 118 -10.88 -12.94 -12.18
CA GLU A 118 -9.95 -13.71 -12.99
C GLU A 118 -8.66 -12.92 -13.29
N GLN A 119 -8.77 -11.63 -13.59
CA GLN A 119 -7.60 -10.78 -13.79
C GLN A 119 -6.72 -10.67 -12.54
N ILE A 120 -7.33 -10.49 -11.36
CA ILE A 120 -6.60 -10.48 -10.08
C ILE A 120 -5.90 -11.83 -9.84
N HIS A 121 -6.60 -12.93 -10.14
CA HIS A 121 -6.01 -14.27 -10.05
C HIS A 121 -4.79 -14.41 -10.95
N GLN A 122 -4.89 -13.99 -12.22
CA GLN A 122 -3.79 -14.04 -13.18
C GLN A 122 -2.61 -13.16 -12.78
N ILE A 123 -2.86 -11.94 -12.26
CA ILE A 123 -1.81 -11.09 -11.68
C ILE A 123 -1.09 -11.83 -10.54
N ARG A 124 -1.85 -12.52 -9.66
CA ARG A 124 -1.29 -13.25 -8.52
C ARG A 124 -0.46 -14.46 -8.95
N GLU A 125 -0.94 -15.23 -9.94
CA GLU A 125 -0.26 -16.43 -10.45
C GLU A 125 1.11 -16.14 -11.05
N VAL A 126 1.28 -15.00 -11.74
CA VAL A 126 2.58 -14.57 -12.27
C VAL A 126 3.48 -13.90 -11.22
N GLY A 127 3.09 -13.93 -9.95
CA GLY A 127 3.85 -13.40 -8.83
C GLY A 127 3.62 -11.92 -8.54
N GLY A 128 2.57 -11.31 -9.10
CA GLY A 128 2.15 -9.95 -8.79
C GLY A 128 1.56 -9.81 -7.39
N ILE A 129 1.50 -8.56 -6.93
CA ILE A 129 0.98 -8.19 -5.61
C ILE A 129 -0.49 -7.83 -5.74
N CYS A 130 -1.36 -8.54 -5.04
CA CYS A 130 -2.79 -8.25 -4.98
C CYS A 130 -3.18 -7.89 -3.54
N GLY A 131 -3.81 -6.73 -3.35
CA GLY A 131 -4.20 -6.22 -2.04
C GLY A 131 -5.67 -5.90 -1.92
N PHE A 132 -6.19 -6.01 -0.71
CA PHE A 132 -7.58 -5.66 -0.43
C PHE A 132 -7.73 -4.83 0.85
N SER A 133 -8.54 -3.76 0.80
CA SER A 133 -8.88 -2.93 1.96
C SER A 133 -10.05 -3.50 2.76
N THR A 134 -9.97 -3.44 4.08
CA THR A 134 -10.99 -3.90 5.04
C THR A 134 -11.12 -2.89 6.19
N HIS A 135 -12.34 -2.80 6.75
CA HIS A 135 -12.70 -1.81 7.77
C HIS A 135 -13.39 -2.42 8.99
N SER A 136 -13.46 -3.75 9.07
CA SER A 136 -14.01 -4.46 10.22
C SER A 136 -13.34 -5.81 10.41
N GLU A 137 -13.54 -6.40 11.60
CA GLU A 137 -13.04 -7.75 11.90
C GLU A 137 -13.56 -8.79 10.90
N GLU A 138 -14.85 -8.71 10.55
CA GLU A 138 -15.49 -9.69 9.67
C GLU A 138 -14.96 -9.57 8.24
N GLU A 139 -14.82 -8.36 7.72
CA GLU A 139 -14.21 -8.12 6.40
C GLU A 139 -12.77 -8.61 6.36
N PHE A 140 -11.97 -8.33 7.41
CA PHE A 140 -10.60 -8.79 7.52
C PHE A 140 -10.52 -10.33 7.52
N ARG A 141 -11.33 -10.99 8.35
CA ARG A 141 -11.40 -12.45 8.47
C ARG A 141 -11.77 -13.13 7.15
N ILE A 142 -12.73 -12.56 6.41
CA ILE A 142 -13.10 -13.07 5.08
C ILE A 142 -11.93 -12.89 4.11
N ALA A 143 -11.33 -11.71 4.07
CA ALA A 143 -10.27 -11.38 3.12
C ALA A 143 -9.00 -12.23 3.31
N ILE A 144 -8.58 -12.51 4.55
CA ILE A 144 -7.40 -13.35 4.79
C ILE A 144 -7.58 -14.82 4.39
N SER A 145 -8.83 -15.27 4.22
CA SER A 145 -9.17 -16.63 3.78
C SER A 145 -9.21 -16.76 2.26
N ASP A 146 -9.03 -15.67 1.53
CA ASP A 146 -9.15 -15.59 0.08
C ASP A 146 -7.77 -15.52 -0.57
N SER A 147 -7.42 -16.60 -1.28
CA SER A 147 -6.08 -16.82 -1.86
C SER A 147 -5.71 -15.84 -2.97
N ARG A 148 -6.67 -15.04 -3.47
CA ARG A 148 -6.41 -13.99 -4.47
C ARG A 148 -5.53 -12.88 -3.90
N TRP A 149 -5.53 -12.69 -2.59
CA TRP A 149 -4.80 -11.61 -1.94
C TRP A 149 -3.42 -12.06 -1.47
N SER A 150 -2.43 -11.21 -1.74
CA SER A 150 -1.08 -11.30 -1.16
C SER A 150 -0.95 -10.48 0.12
N TYR A 151 -1.85 -9.52 0.34
CA TYR A 151 -1.94 -8.76 1.58
C TYR A 151 -3.36 -8.25 1.82
N VAL A 152 -3.69 -8.00 3.08
CA VAL A 152 -4.96 -7.39 3.48
C VAL A 152 -4.66 -6.17 4.34
N ALA A 153 -5.24 -5.03 3.97
CA ALA A 153 -5.12 -3.78 4.69
C ALA A 153 -6.31 -3.60 5.64
N LEU A 154 -6.04 -3.33 6.91
CA LEU A 154 -7.02 -3.01 7.95
C LEU A 154 -6.93 -1.54 8.32
N GLY A 155 -8.04 -0.83 8.29
CA GLY A 155 -8.11 0.55 8.76
C GLY A 155 -9.48 1.20 8.53
N PRO A 156 -9.60 2.52 8.79
CA PRO A 156 -8.54 3.37 9.32
C PRO A 156 -8.25 3.07 10.80
N VAL A 157 -6.97 3.06 11.20
CA VAL A 157 -6.58 2.94 12.61
C VAL A 157 -6.89 4.24 13.36
N PHE A 158 -6.51 5.38 12.77
CA PHE A 158 -6.80 6.71 13.27
C PHE A 158 -7.65 7.49 12.27
N SER A 159 -8.45 8.44 12.77
CA SER A 159 -9.21 9.34 11.91
C SER A 159 -8.28 10.09 10.96
N THR A 160 -8.72 10.25 9.72
CA THR A 160 -7.91 10.88 8.68
C THR A 160 -8.78 11.73 7.76
N ASN A 161 -8.27 12.91 7.41
CA ASN A 161 -8.87 13.80 6.40
C ASN A 161 -8.32 13.51 5.00
N SER A 162 -7.45 12.50 4.83
CA SER A 162 -6.86 12.16 3.52
C SER A 162 -7.87 11.59 2.54
N LYS A 163 -9.03 11.10 3.02
CA LYS A 163 -10.16 10.73 2.17
C LYS A 163 -11.12 11.94 2.11
N THR A 164 -10.99 12.74 1.06
CA THR A 164 -11.74 13.99 0.87
C THR A 164 -13.21 13.78 0.49
N HIS A 165 -13.58 12.59 0.00
CA HIS A 165 -14.96 12.24 -0.34
C HIS A 165 -15.63 11.42 0.77
N SER A 166 -16.82 11.84 1.19
CA SER A 166 -17.56 11.34 2.35
C SER A 166 -18.04 9.89 2.24
N SER A 167 -18.17 9.33 1.04
CA SER A 167 -18.64 7.94 0.84
C SER A 167 -17.64 6.87 1.25
N ASP A 168 -16.36 7.22 1.37
CA ASP A 168 -15.27 6.27 1.61
C ASP A 168 -14.64 6.42 3.01
N GLN A 169 -15.18 7.33 3.81
CA GLN A 169 -14.78 7.49 5.21
C GLN A 169 -15.43 6.37 6.03
N SER A 170 -14.58 5.66 6.77
CA SER A 170 -15.00 4.71 7.79
C SER A 170 -14.51 5.22 9.12
N ASP A 171 -15.23 4.90 10.19
CA ASP A 171 -14.81 5.29 11.53
C ASP A 171 -13.46 4.68 11.87
N ALA A 172 -12.67 5.42 12.64
CA ALA A 172 -11.40 4.93 13.13
C ALA A 172 -11.63 3.75 14.07
N LEU A 173 -10.94 2.63 13.82
CA LEU A 173 -10.99 1.44 14.68
C LEU A 173 -10.31 1.70 16.03
N GLY A 174 -9.27 2.55 16.05
CA GLY A 174 -8.40 2.75 17.20
C GLY A 174 -7.38 1.64 17.38
N ILE A 175 -6.37 1.91 18.21
CA ILE A 175 -5.23 1.01 18.43
C ILE A 175 -5.67 -0.33 19.02
N GLU A 176 -6.50 -0.31 20.06
CA GLU A 176 -6.91 -1.52 20.79
C GLU A 176 -7.72 -2.48 19.91
N ALA A 177 -8.73 -1.97 19.20
CA ALA A 177 -9.56 -2.82 18.35
C ALA A 177 -8.76 -3.36 17.16
N THR A 178 -7.91 -2.53 16.54
CA THR A 178 -7.02 -2.97 15.45
C THR A 178 -6.10 -4.10 15.91
N GLY A 179 -5.44 -3.94 17.07
CA GLY A 179 -4.56 -4.96 17.63
C GLY A 179 -5.26 -6.28 17.88
N ARG A 180 -6.42 -6.23 18.54
CA ARG A 180 -7.25 -7.41 18.82
C ARG A 180 -7.66 -8.13 17.53
N ILE A 181 -8.07 -7.40 16.49
CA ILE A 181 -8.47 -8.00 15.21
C ILE A 181 -7.28 -8.74 14.58
N LEU A 182 -6.12 -8.09 14.53
CA LEU A 182 -4.92 -8.69 13.94
C LEU A 182 -4.45 -9.90 14.73
N GLU A 183 -4.31 -9.81 16.05
CA GLU A 183 -3.85 -10.91 16.90
C GLU A 183 -4.77 -12.14 16.85
N LYS A 184 -6.09 -11.91 16.75
CA LYS A 184 -7.07 -12.99 16.69
C LYS A 184 -7.11 -13.68 15.33
N ASN A 185 -6.97 -12.93 14.24
CA ASN A 185 -7.26 -13.42 12.90
C ASN A 185 -6.02 -13.67 12.04
N TRP A 186 -4.95 -12.89 12.23
CA TRP A 186 -3.73 -13.01 11.43
C TRP A 186 -2.73 -13.94 12.11
N ARG A 187 -2.18 -14.88 11.34
CA ARG A 187 -1.12 -15.79 11.78
C ARG A 187 0.12 -15.50 10.95
N GLU A 188 1.23 -15.21 11.61
CA GLU A 188 2.52 -14.85 11.00
C GLU A 188 3.04 -15.91 10.00
N ALA A 189 2.59 -17.17 10.13
CA ALA A 189 2.95 -18.26 9.23
C ALA A 189 2.15 -18.29 7.89
N SER A 190 1.27 -17.31 7.63
CA SER A 190 0.51 -17.25 6.38
C SER A 190 1.32 -16.59 5.25
N ASP A 191 1.04 -16.98 4.01
CA ASP A 191 1.65 -16.35 2.82
C ASP A 191 1.13 -14.92 2.53
N LEU A 192 0.49 -14.30 3.53
CA LEU A 192 -0.30 -13.07 3.41
C LEU A 192 0.21 -12.02 4.41
N ALA A 193 0.57 -10.86 3.88
CA ALA A 193 0.98 -9.74 4.72
C ALA A 193 -0.24 -9.03 5.32
N ALA A 194 -0.18 -8.72 6.62
CA ALA A 194 -1.12 -7.79 7.24
C ALA A 194 -0.60 -6.36 7.10
N VAL A 195 -1.46 -5.47 6.60
CA VAL A 195 -1.18 -4.04 6.47
C VAL A 195 -2.12 -3.26 7.37
N VAL A 196 -1.63 -2.21 8.02
CA VAL A 196 -2.47 -1.23 8.72
C VAL A 196 -2.42 0.12 8.03
N ILE A 197 -3.55 0.81 7.96
CA ILE A 197 -3.66 2.09 7.26
C ILE A 197 -4.55 3.06 8.03
N GLY A 198 -4.41 4.36 7.77
CA GLY A 198 -5.35 5.39 8.23
C GLY A 198 -4.77 6.24 9.34
N GLY A 199 -4.40 7.47 8.99
CA GLY A 199 -3.86 8.46 9.93
C GLY A 199 -2.53 8.08 10.57
N LEU A 200 -1.75 7.17 9.95
CA LEU A 200 -0.44 6.74 10.45
C LEU A 200 0.68 7.72 10.06
N ASP A 201 1.58 7.93 11.01
CA ASP A 201 2.91 8.51 10.89
C ASP A 201 3.89 7.69 11.75
N LEU A 202 5.15 8.12 11.89
CA LEU A 202 6.16 7.41 12.69
C LEU A 202 5.74 7.26 14.15
N ASP A 203 5.27 8.35 14.76
CA ASP A 203 4.99 8.41 16.20
C ASP A 203 3.76 7.55 16.54
N ARG A 204 2.69 7.69 15.75
CA ARG A 204 1.46 6.89 15.88
C ARG A 204 1.70 5.41 15.61
N TYR A 205 2.51 5.07 14.61
CA TYR A 205 2.83 3.67 14.37
C TYR A 205 3.72 3.09 15.49
N GLN A 206 4.64 3.86 16.07
CA GLN A 206 5.37 3.42 17.26
C GLN A 206 4.46 3.21 18.46
N GLU A 207 3.44 4.06 18.65
CA GLU A 207 2.40 3.87 19.67
C GLU A 207 1.70 2.53 19.46
N CYS A 208 1.22 2.27 18.25
CA CYS A 208 0.62 0.99 17.89
C CYS A 208 1.54 -0.21 18.17
N ARG A 209 2.83 -0.12 17.79
CA ARG A 209 3.82 -1.18 17.99
C ARG A 209 4.07 -1.53 19.46
N ARG A 210 3.85 -0.59 20.39
CA ARG A 210 3.96 -0.86 21.83
C ARG A 210 2.75 -1.63 22.36
N SER A 211 1.61 -1.54 21.68
CA SER A 211 0.34 -2.14 22.10
C SER A 211 0.02 -3.47 21.43
N TRP A 212 0.66 -3.80 20.31
CA TRP A 212 0.36 -5.00 19.52
C TRP A 212 1.46 -6.06 19.67
N ASN A 213 1.05 -7.32 19.79
CA ASN A 213 1.96 -8.47 19.78
C ASN A 213 2.35 -8.91 18.35
N VAL A 214 1.62 -8.40 17.35
CA VAL A 214 1.85 -8.64 15.92
C VAL A 214 2.54 -7.44 15.27
N ARG A 215 3.19 -7.66 14.13
CA ARG A 215 3.93 -6.62 13.39
C ARG A 215 3.36 -6.40 11.98
N PRO A 216 2.19 -5.77 11.84
CA PRO A 216 1.66 -5.42 10.53
C PRO A 216 2.50 -4.33 9.87
N ILE A 217 2.49 -4.30 8.55
CA ILE A 217 3.21 -3.29 7.76
C ILE A 217 2.38 -1.99 7.73
N PRO A 218 2.96 -0.84 8.11
CA PRO A 218 2.26 0.43 8.05
C PRO A 218 2.17 0.96 6.61
N ALA A 219 0.96 1.19 6.15
CA ALA A 219 0.69 1.97 4.96
C ALA A 219 0.49 3.45 5.30
N MET A 220 1.25 4.32 4.65
CA MET A 220 1.26 5.75 4.96
C MET A 220 1.00 6.58 3.70
N ILE A 221 0.23 7.67 3.87
CA ILE A 221 0.00 8.70 2.83
C ILE A 221 0.64 10.01 3.31
N ALA A 222 0.08 10.60 4.36
CA ALA A 222 0.44 11.95 4.81
C ALA A 222 1.90 12.10 5.27
N ALA A 223 2.48 11.06 5.87
CA ALA A 223 3.85 11.07 6.36
C ALA A 223 4.88 10.81 5.25
N VAL A 224 4.46 10.21 4.13
CA VAL A 224 5.36 9.89 3.00
C VAL A 224 5.28 10.92 1.87
N ILE A 225 4.35 11.88 1.95
CA ILE A 225 4.30 13.05 1.05
C ILE A 225 5.09 14.26 1.59
N ASP A 226 5.63 14.18 2.80
CA ASP A 226 6.51 15.19 3.39
C ASP A 226 7.96 14.69 3.46
N GLU A 227 8.89 15.39 2.82
CA GLU A 227 10.30 14.94 2.72
C GLU A 227 10.97 14.83 4.09
N SER A 228 10.71 15.77 5.00
CA SER A 228 11.31 15.75 6.34
C SER A 228 10.86 14.52 7.14
N SER A 229 9.58 14.16 7.00
CA SER A 229 8.99 12.98 7.61
C SER A 229 9.51 11.70 6.97
N CYS A 230 9.72 11.69 5.64
CA CYS A 230 10.34 10.56 4.97
C CYS A 230 11.74 10.25 5.52
N ARG A 231 12.58 11.28 5.71
CA ARG A 231 13.93 11.11 6.25
C ARG A 231 13.90 10.62 7.69
N ARG A 232 13.05 11.20 8.54
CA ARG A 232 12.85 10.72 9.92
C ARG A 232 12.40 9.26 9.98
N LEU A 233 11.53 8.84 9.07
CA LEU A 233 11.07 7.45 8.95
C LEU A 233 12.22 6.52 8.52
N ALA A 234 13.06 6.95 7.57
CA ALA A 234 14.19 6.16 7.08
C ALA A 234 15.32 5.99 8.10
N ASP A 235 15.55 7.01 8.93
CA ASP A 235 16.53 6.99 10.02
C ASP A 235 15.96 6.36 11.32
N GLY A 236 14.66 6.04 11.33
CA GLY A 236 13.92 5.55 12.49
C GLY A 236 14.00 4.03 12.70
N PRO A 237 13.43 3.52 13.82
CA PRO A 237 13.49 2.10 14.23
C PRO A 237 12.61 1.16 13.37
N LEU A 238 12.19 1.61 12.18
CA LEU A 238 11.46 0.80 11.21
C LEU A 238 12.38 -0.01 10.30
N GLN A 239 13.71 0.19 10.40
CA GLN A 239 14.70 -0.71 9.84
C GLN A 239 14.62 -2.08 10.54
N GLY A 240 14.37 -3.16 9.80
CA GLY A 240 14.32 -4.54 10.31
C GLY A 240 12.93 -5.13 10.55
N VAL A 241 11.86 -4.54 10.01
CA VAL A 241 10.56 -5.22 9.90
C VAL A 241 10.55 -6.03 8.60
N ALA A 242 11.04 -7.26 8.67
CA ALA A 242 10.93 -8.32 7.67
C ALA A 242 10.32 -9.56 8.35
#